data_AF-A0A0B6Y6M0-F1
#
_entry.id   AF-A0A0B6Y6M0-F1
#
_cell.length_a   1.000
_cell.length_b   1.000
_cell.length_c   1.000
_cell.angle_alpha   90.00
_cell.angle_beta   90.00
_cell.angle_gamma   90.00
#
_symmetry.space_group_name_H-M   'P 1'
#
loop_
_entity.id
_entity.type
_entity.pdbx_description
1 polymer ?
#
loop_
_entity_poly.entity_id
_entity_poly.type
_entity_poly.pdbx_seq_one_letter_code
_entity_poly.pdbx_strand_id
1 'polypeptide(L)'
;MLNTTLVNRKQALKVVKELDAFPKVPESYQETSAAGGGWSLITFLLIGILILSEVSYYTATELQFEYKVDTNITGKVRLNIDMTVAMKCQHIGADILDQTGQDVFGFGQLKEDPVFWELSEDQERQRSTLRHQNEYLTNEYHAIQDVLWTSKSIRLKWKMPKR
;
A
#
# COMPACT_ATOMS: atom_id res chain seq x y z
N MET A 1 59.90 -0.03 -5.22
CA MET A 1 58.77 -0.23 -6.17
C MET A 1 57.68 0.82 -5.91
N LEU A 2 57.85 2.09 -6.27
CA LEU A 2 56.79 3.13 -6.12
C LEU A 2 57.05 4.32 -7.09
N ASN A 3 57.10 4.09 -8.41
CA ASN A 3 57.32 5.19 -9.36
C ASN A 3 56.49 5.11 -10.66
N THR A 4 55.60 4.13 -10.79
CA THR A 4 54.82 3.87 -12.02
C THR A 4 53.39 4.42 -11.98
N THR A 5 52.84 4.76 -10.81
CA THR A 5 51.46 5.27 -10.66
C THR A 5 51.34 6.78 -10.96
N LEU A 6 52.40 7.55 -10.75
CA LEU A 6 52.42 9.00 -10.99
C LEU A 6 52.50 9.35 -12.49
N VAL A 7 53.15 8.51 -13.28
CA VAL A 7 53.31 8.72 -14.74
C VAL A 7 51.96 8.56 -15.45
N ASN A 8 51.18 7.54 -15.10
CA ASN A 8 49.85 7.30 -15.69
C ASN A 8 48.84 8.41 -15.36
N ARG A 9 48.86 9.00 -14.15
CA ARG A 9 48.01 10.14 -13.83
C ARG A 9 48.35 11.37 -14.67
N LYS A 10 49.62 11.67 -14.90
CA LYS A 10 50.03 12.82 -15.72
C LYS A 10 49.60 12.65 -17.18
N GLN A 11 49.65 11.42 -17.70
CA GLN A 11 49.26 11.11 -19.06
C GLN A 11 47.74 11.15 -19.24
N ALA A 12 46.98 10.59 -18.30
CA ALA A 12 45.52 10.70 -18.28
C ALA A 12 45.04 12.15 -18.13
N LEU A 13 45.68 12.95 -17.26
CA LEU A 13 45.39 14.37 -17.10
C LEU A 13 45.69 15.17 -18.38
N LYS A 14 46.71 14.77 -19.16
CA LYS A 14 47.04 15.44 -20.42
C LYS A 14 46.02 15.14 -21.51
N VAL A 15 45.55 13.89 -21.60
CA VAL A 15 44.51 13.47 -22.54
C VAL A 15 43.16 14.12 -22.21
N VAL A 16 42.79 14.18 -20.92
CA VAL A 16 41.58 14.87 -20.47
C VAL A 16 41.66 16.38 -20.75
N LYS A 17 42.85 16.98 -20.65
CA LYS A 17 43.07 18.40 -20.93
C LYS A 17 43.12 18.75 -22.42
N GLU A 18 43.54 17.83 -23.29
CA GLU A 18 43.52 18.00 -24.75
C GLU A 18 42.11 17.79 -25.36
N LEU A 19 41.23 17.06 -24.66
CA LEU A 19 39.83 16.89 -25.05
C LEU A 19 38.89 17.96 -24.46
N ASP A 20 39.40 18.84 -23.61
CA ASP A 20 38.64 19.93 -22.99
C ASP A 20 38.69 21.18 -23.88
N ALA A 21 37.59 21.44 -24.59
CA ALA A 21 37.48 22.52 -25.57
C ALA A 21 37.45 23.94 -24.95
N PHE A 22 37.61 24.05 -23.62
CA PHE A 22 37.56 25.32 -22.91
C PHE A 22 38.75 25.47 -21.94
N PRO A 23 39.80 26.24 -22.30
CA PRO A 23 40.88 26.53 -21.37
C PRO A 23 40.33 27.28 -20.16
N LYS A 24 40.67 26.82 -18.96
CA LYS A 24 40.24 27.43 -17.70
C LYS A 24 40.65 28.91 -17.66
N VAL A 25 39.69 29.78 -17.38
CA VAL A 25 39.83 31.25 -17.36
C VAL A 25 41.00 31.66 -16.45
N PRO A 26 41.84 32.64 -16.82
CA PRO A 26 42.94 33.09 -15.97
C PRO A 26 42.42 33.57 -14.61
N GLU A 27 43.14 33.25 -13.53
CA GLU A 27 42.72 33.62 -12.16
C GLU A 27 42.55 35.14 -11.96
N SER A 28 43.15 35.97 -12.84
CA SER A 28 42.96 37.44 -12.83
C SER A 28 41.55 37.91 -13.21
N TYR A 29 40.71 37.03 -13.75
CA TYR A 29 39.32 37.33 -14.10
C TYR A 29 38.32 36.59 -13.19
N GLN A 30 38.81 35.97 -12.11
CA GLN A 30 38.02 35.14 -11.21
C GLN A 30 37.95 35.78 -9.83
N GLU A 31 36.97 36.65 -9.63
CA GLU A 31 36.67 37.26 -8.32
C GLU A 31 35.96 36.23 -7.43
N THR A 32 36.69 35.54 -6.56
CA THR A 32 36.10 34.65 -5.55
C THR A 32 35.48 35.49 -4.44
N SER A 33 34.22 35.89 -4.60
CA SER A 33 33.48 36.58 -3.55
C SER A 33 33.08 35.61 -2.44
N ALA A 34 33.48 35.89 -1.19
CA ALA A 34 33.11 35.10 -0.01
C ALA A 34 31.58 35.01 0.16
N ALA A 35 30.84 36.04 -0.28
CA ALA A 35 29.38 36.04 -0.28
C ALA A 35 28.79 35.01 -1.27
N GLY A 36 29.40 34.85 -2.46
CA GLY A 36 28.96 33.90 -3.48
C GLY A 36 29.13 32.43 -3.07
N GLY A 37 30.16 32.13 -2.26
CA GLY A 37 30.36 30.80 -1.67
C GLY A 37 29.27 30.43 -0.66
N GLY A 38 28.84 31.37 0.18
CA GLY A 38 27.75 31.16 1.13
C GLY A 38 26.42 30.87 0.42
N TRP A 39 26.09 31.64 -0.62
CA TRP A 39 24.92 31.37 -1.46
C TRP A 39 24.99 30.01 -2.15
N SER A 40 26.17 29.60 -2.64
CA SER A 40 26.35 28.29 -3.26
C SER A 40 26.15 27.12 -2.29
N LEU A 41 26.52 27.29 -1.02
CA LEU A 41 26.29 26.28 0.01
C LEU A 41 24.80 26.18 0.38
N ILE A 42 24.12 27.31 0.51
CA ILE A 42 22.69 27.38 0.80
C ILE A 42 21.89 26.73 -0.34
N THR A 43 22.22 27.05 -1.59
CA THR A 43 21.52 26.46 -2.74
C THR A 43 21.77 24.95 -2.84
N PHE A 44 22.99 24.47 -2.59
CA PHE A 44 23.29 23.04 -2.56
C PHE A 44 22.48 22.31 -1.47
N LEU A 45 22.38 22.89 -0.29
CA LEU A 45 21.60 22.33 0.81
C LEU A 45 20.11 22.28 0.49
N LEU A 46 19.57 23.35 -0.11
CA LEU A 46 18.17 23.42 -0.54
C LEU A 46 17.87 22.35 -1.60
N ILE A 47 18.75 22.16 -2.58
CA ILE A 47 18.63 21.10 -3.59
C ILE A 47 18.64 19.72 -2.91
N GLY A 48 19.51 19.49 -1.93
CA GLY A 48 19.54 18.25 -1.15
C GLY A 48 18.23 17.96 -0.41
N ILE A 49 17.63 18.97 0.23
CA ILE A 49 16.33 18.84 0.89
C ILE A 49 15.22 18.49 -0.11
N LEU A 50 15.19 19.15 -1.27
CA LEU A 50 14.20 18.87 -2.31
C LEU A 50 14.31 17.42 -2.80
N ILE A 51 15.52 16.92 -3.03
CA ILE A 51 15.75 15.52 -3.43
C ILE A 51 15.23 14.56 -2.36
N LEU A 52 15.54 14.80 -1.09
CA LEU A 52 15.06 13.94 0.01
C LEU A 52 13.54 13.96 0.13
N SER A 53 12.91 15.13 -0.05
CA SER A 53 11.46 15.29 -0.05
C SER A 53 10.82 14.49 -1.19
N GLU A 54 11.36 14.60 -2.39
CA GLU A 54 10.86 13.91 -3.57
C GLU A 54 11.04 12.39 -3.46
N VAL A 55 12.20 11.93 -2.97
CA VAL A 55 12.43 10.51 -2.69
C VAL A 55 11.42 9.99 -1.66
N SER A 56 11.20 10.73 -0.57
CA SER A 56 10.23 10.35 0.46
C SER A 56 8.82 10.25 -0.12
N TYR A 57 8.43 11.22 -0.95
CA TYR A 57 7.15 11.22 -1.65
C TYR A 57 7.00 10.04 -2.62
N TYR A 58 8.01 9.75 -3.46
CA TYR A 58 7.97 8.58 -4.36
C TYR A 58 7.96 7.24 -3.63
N THR A 59 8.59 7.17 -2.44
CA THR A 59 8.54 5.95 -1.62
C THR A 59 7.23 5.80 -0.87
N ALA A 60 6.45 6.87 -0.71
CA ALA A 60 5.12 6.79 -0.14
C ALA A 60 4.18 6.18 -1.19
N THR A 61 3.76 4.94 -0.97
CA THR A 61 2.82 4.26 -1.85
C THR A 61 1.40 4.70 -1.51
N GLU A 62 0.79 5.51 -2.37
CA GLU A 62 -0.64 5.81 -2.29
C GLU A 62 -1.42 4.89 -3.24
N LEU A 63 -2.50 4.28 -2.75
CA LEU A 63 -3.37 3.43 -3.57
C LEU A 63 -4.27 4.31 -4.45
N GLN A 64 -4.06 4.25 -5.75
CA GLN A 64 -4.90 4.94 -6.74
C GLN A 64 -5.97 3.99 -7.27
N PHE A 65 -7.25 4.33 -7.06
CA PHE A 65 -8.38 3.55 -7.54
C PHE A 65 -8.78 4.02 -8.94
N GLU A 66 -8.70 3.12 -9.92
CA GLU A 66 -9.15 3.40 -11.28
C GLU A 66 -10.49 2.71 -11.54
N TYR A 67 -11.48 3.49 -11.96
CA TYR A 67 -12.78 2.96 -12.35
C TYR A 67 -12.74 2.56 -13.82
N LYS A 68 -13.04 1.29 -14.09
CA LYS A 68 -13.18 0.75 -15.44
C LYS A 68 -14.59 0.27 -15.65
N VAL A 69 -15.11 0.48 -16.86
CA VAL A 69 -16.39 -0.08 -17.25
C VAL A 69 -16.24 -1.59 -17.30
N ASP A 70 -17.06 -2.31 -16.54
CA ASP A 70 -17.10 -3.76 -16.63
C ASP A 70 -17.70 -4.16 -17.98
N THR A 71 -16.91 -4.88 -18.77
CA THR A 71 -17.33 -5.38 -20.08
C THR A 71 -17.93 -6.79 -20.00
N ASN A 72 -17.84 -7.45 -18.83
CA ASN A 72 -18.30 -8.80 -18.64
C ASN A 72 -19.65 -8.85 -17.91
N ILE A 73 -20.73 -8.63 -18.68
CA ILE A 73 -22.11 -8.61 -18.18
C ILE A 73 -22.59 -10.01 -17.73
N THR A 74 -21.86 -11.09 -18.05
CA THR A 74 -22.24 -12.47 -17.69
C THR A 74 -21.49 -13.01 -16.47
N GLY A 75 -20.63 -12.19 -15.84
CA GLY A 75 -19.88 -12.57 -14.64
C GLY A 75 -20.81 -12.90 -13.48
N LYS A 76 -20.82 -14.17 -13.04
CA LYS A 76 -21.54 -14.59 -11.82
C LYS A 76 -20.63 -14.43 -10.61
N VAL A 77 -21.09 -13.67 -9.61
CA VAL A 77 -20.39 -13.51 -8.32
C VAL A 77 -20.67 -14.73 -7.45
N ARG A 78 -19.63 -15.29 -6.83
CA ARG A 78 -19.77 -16.36 -5.81
C ARG A 78 -20.00 -15.72 -4.45
N LEU A 79 -21.15 -16.00 -3.85
CA LEU A 79 -21.52 -15.51 -2.54
C LEU A 79 -21.25 -16.60 -1.50
N ASN A 80 -20.33 -16.35 -0.58
CA ASN A 80 -20.06 -17.23 0.56
C ASN A 80 -20.66 -16.60 1.81
N ILE A 81 -21.70 -17.21 2.36
CA ILE A 81 -22.36 -16.75 3.59
C ILE A 81 -22.20 -17.83 4.65
N ASP A 82 -21.74 -17.41 5.83
CA ASP A 82 -21.76 -18.20 7.06
C ASP A 82 -22.45 -17.36 8.12
N MET A 83 -23.61 -17.83 8.58
CA MET A 83 -24.39 -17.14 9.60
C MET A 83 -25.04 -18.13 10.56
N THR A 84 -25.14 -17.71 11.80
CA THR A 84 -25.89 -18.41 12.84
C THR A 84 -27.20 -17.67 13.07
N VAL A 85 -28.31 -18.40 13.20
CA VAL A 85 -29.65 -17.84 13.41
C VAL A 85 -30.26 -18.45 14.67
N ALA A 86 -30.99 -17.66 15.44
CA ALA A 86 -31.68 -18.09 16.66
C ALA A 86 -32.96 -18.92 16.37
N MET A 87 -32.88 -19.88 15.44
CA MET A 87 -34.01 -20.71 14.99
C MET A 87 -33.53 -22.14 14.71
N LYS A 88 -34.45 -23.11 14.78
CA LYS A 88 -34.14 -24.50 14.38
C LYS A 88 -34.06 -24.59 12.85
N CYS A 89 -33.07 -25.33 12.34
CA CYS A 89 -32.84 -25.54 10.89
C CYS A 89 -34.10 -26.02 10.14
N GLN A 90 -34.94 -26.87 10.76
CA GLN A 90 -36.17 -27.37 10.11
C GLN A 90 -37.21 -26.29 9.74
N HIS A 91 -37.11 -25.09 10.32
CA HIS A 91 -38.05 -23.99 10.07
C HIS A 91 -37.39 -22.81 9.35
N ILE A 92 -36.15 -22.96 8.90
CA ILE A 92 -35.45 -21.92 8.15
C ILE A 92 -35.37 -22.33 6.69
N GLY A 93 -35.42 -21.34 5.81
CA GLY A 93 -35.19 -21.49 4.38
C GLY A 93 -34.49 -20.23 3.89
N ALA A 94 -33.64 -20.38 2.89
CA ALA A 94 -32.98 -19.26 2.25
C ALA A 94 -33.38 -19.23 0.78
N ASP A 95 -33.74 -18.04 0.32
CA ASP A 95 -34.10 -17.76 -1.06
C ASP A 95 -33.20 -16.62 -1.55
N ILE A 96 -32.81 -16.69 -2.82
CA ILE A 96 -32.00 -15.68 -3.49
C ILE A 96 -32.85 -15.14 -4.64
N LEU A 97 -33.14 -13.84 -4.59
CA LEU A 97 -33.94 -13.16 -5.58
C LEU A 97 -33.10 -12.10 -6.29
N ASP A 98 -33.13 -12.11 -7.61
CA ASP A 98 -32.60 -11.02 -8.43
C ASP A 98 -33.64 -9.91 -8.62
N GLN A 99 -33.27 -8.77 -9.20
CA GLN A 99 -34.14 -7.64 -9.54
C GLN A 99 -35.36 -8.05 -10.39
N THR A 100 -35.25 -9.17 -11.12
CA THR A 100 -36.33 -9.75 -11.93
C THR A 100 -37.37 -10.51 -11.09
N GLY A 101 -37.13 -10.70 -9.79
CA GLY A 101 -38.01 -11.46 -8.88
C GLY A 101 -38.08 -12.96 -9.22
N GLN A 102 -37.23 -13.43 -10.13
CA GLN A 102 -37.14 -14.83 -10.47
C GLN A 102 -36.23 -15.53 -9.45
N ASP A 103 -36.76 -16.57 -8.83
CA ASP A 103 -35.99 -17.43 -7.94
C ASP A 103 -34.84 -18.06 -8.73
N VAL A 104 -33.63 -17.84 -8.20
CA VAL A 104 -32.42 -18.44 -8.71
C VAL A 104 -32.08 -19.73 -7.93
N PHE A 105 -33.04 -20.67 -7.89
CA PHE A 105 -32.95 -22.00 -7.25
C PHE A 105 -31.69 -22.83 -7.61
N GLY A 106 -30.94 -22.46 -8.65
CA GLY A 106 -29.80 -23.21 -9.17
C GLY A 106 -28.42 -22.85 -8.61
N PHE A 107 -28.28 -21.89 -7.70
CA PHE A 107 -26.96 -21.33 -7.35
C PHE A 107 -26.20 -22.04 -6.21
N GLY A 108 -26.83 -23.01 -5.55
CA GLY A 108 -26.16 -23.90 -4.59
C GLY A 108 -27.05 -24.26 -3.40
N GLN A 109 -26.81 -25.42 -2.81
CA GLN A 109 -27.47 -25.81 -1.57
C GLN A 109 -26.71 -25.21 -0.39
N LEU A 110 -27.41 -24.47 0.47
CA LEU A 110 -26.86 -24.08 1.76
C LEU A 110 -26.84 -25.30 2.67
N LYS A 111 -25.72 -25.47 3.38
CA LYS A 111 -25.60 -26.51 4.40
C LYS A 111 -26.05 -25.93 5.73
N GLU A 112 -27.13 -26.49 6.27
CA GLU A 112 -27.65 -26.11 7.57
C GLU A 112 -27.19 -27.11 8.61
N ASP A 113 -26.34 -26.66 9.53
CA ASP A 113 -25.88 -27.47 10.66
C ASP A 113 -26.47 -26.89 11.97
N PRO A 114 -26.97 -27.73 12.89
CA PRO A 114 -27.45 -27.26 14.18
C PRO A 114 -26.29 -26.72 15.03
N VAL A 115 -26.48 -25.52 15.60
CA VAL A 115 -25.46 -24.84 16.41
C VAL A 115 -26.08 -24.22 17.68
N PHE A 116 -25.24 -23.98 18.68
CA PHE A 116 -25.63 -23.25 19.88
C PHE A 116 -25.66 -21.76 19.60
N TRP A 117 -26.81 -21.12 19.83
CA TRP A 117 -26.96 -19.67 19.70
C TRP A 117 -26.16 -18.89 20.76
N GLU A 118 -26.16 -19.41 21.99
CA GLU A 118 -25.45 -18.80 23.11
C GLU A 118 -23.94 -18.98 22.95
N LEU A 119 -23.22 -17.88 23.01
CA LEU A 119 -21.76 -17.83 22.92
C LEU A 119 -21.15 -18.00 24.32
N SER A 120 -19.96 -18.60 24.37
CA SER A 120 -19.13 -18.59 25.59
C SER A 120 -18.57 -17.18 25.86
N GLU A 121 -18.17 -16.90 27.10
CA GLU A 121 -17.60 -15.58 27.45
C GLU A 121 -16.43 -15.17 26.55
N ASP A 122 -15.56 -16.12 26.20
CA ASP A 122 -14.42 -15.87 25.31
C ASP A 122 -14.87 -15.54 23.88
N GLN A 123 -15.88 -16.25 23.38
CA GLN A 123 -16.47 -16.00 22.07
C GLN A 123 -17.19 -14.64 22.03
N GLU A 124 -17.84 -14.24 23.11
CA GLU A 124 -18.50 -12.93 23.22
C GLU A 124 -17.51 -11.77 23.19
N ARG A 125 -16.39 -11.88 23.91
CA ARG A 125 -15.31 -10.86 23.88
C ARG A 125 -14.70 -10.74 22.49
N GLN A 126 -14.50 -11.86 21.79
CA GLN A 126 -14.00 -11.82 20.42
C GLN A 126 -15.04 -11.19 19.48
N ARG A 127 -16.31 -11.56 19.60
CA ARG A 127 -17.41 -10.98 18.80
C ARG A 127 -17.54 -9.47 19.04
N SER A 128 -17.47 -8.99 20.29
CA SER A 128 -17.57 -7.56 20.58
C SER A 128 -16.41 -6.76 20.01
N THR A 129 -15.19 -7.32 20.07
CA THR A 129 -14.00 -6.73 19.45
C THR A 129 -14.15 -6.64 17.92
N LEU A 130 -14.61 -7.72 17.27
CA LEU A 130 -14.86 -7.75 15.84
C LEU A 130 -15.97 -6.77 15.43
N ARG A 131 -17.04 -6.64 16.22
CA ARG A 131 -18.12 -5.66 15.96
C ARG A 131 -17.59 -4.23 15.98
N HIS A 132 -16.78 -3.88 16.97
CA HIS A 132 -16.17 -2.55 17.07
C HIS A 132 -15.28 -2.24 15.85
N GLN A 133 -14.51 -3.23 15.38
CA GLN A 133 -13.69 -3.08 14.18
C GLN A 133 -14.54 -2.95 12.90
N ASN A 134 -15.60 -3.75 12.77
CA ASN A 134 -16.51 -3.66 11.63
C ASN A 134 -17.24 -2.32 11.55
N GLU A 135 -17.57 -1.72 12.69
CA GLU A 135 -18.17 -0.37 12.76
C GLU A 135 -17.22 0.68 12.18
N TYR A 136 -15.93 0.63 12.55
CA TYR A 136 -14.91 1.50 11.96
C TYR A 136 -14.80 1.31 10.44
N LEU A 137 -14.77 0.06 9.97
CA LEU A 137 -14.69 -0.26 8.53
C LEU A 137 -15.90 0.21 7.72
N THR A 138 -17.08 0.34 8.34
CA THR A 138 -18.33 0.69 7.65
C THR A 138 -18.56 2.21 7.62
N ASN A 139 -18.17 2.91 8.68
CA ASN A 139 -18.41 4.35 8.82
C ASN A 139 -17.35 5.20 8.15
N GLU A 140 -16.09 4.74 8.11
CA GLU A 140 -14.99 5.47 7.51
C GLU A 140 -14.90 5.18 6.00
N TYR A 141 -14.87 6.24 5.19
CA TYR A 141 -14.67 6.11 3.76
C TYR A 141 -13.28 5.52 3.50
N HIS A 142 -13.19 4.50 2.65
CA HIS A 142 -11.89 3.97 2.19
C HIS A 142 -11.00 3.40 3.33
N ALA A 143 -11.59 2.92 4.44
CA ALA A 143 -10.81 2.37 5.56
C ALA A 143 -10.39 0.90 5.39
N ILE A 144 -11.02 0.15 4.46
CA ILE A 144 -10.75 -1.29 4.29
C ILE A 144 -9.32 -1.53 3.80
N GLN A 145 -8.81 -0.73 2.86
CA GLN A 145 -7.46 -0.92 2.33
C GLN A 145 -6.37 -0.65 3.37
N ASP A 146 -6.58 0.29 4.29
CA ASP A 146 -5.63 0.61 5.34
C ASP A 146 -5.48 -0.59 6.28
N VAL A 147 -6.59 -1.27 6.57
CA VAL A 147 -6.59 -2.50 7.35
C VAL A 147 -5.90 -3.62 6.57
N LEU A 148 -6.22 -3.84 5.29
CA LEU A 148 -5.68 -4.95 4.50
C LEU A 148 -4.19 -4.82 4.16
N TRP A 149 -3.67 -3.61 3.92
CA TRP A 149 -2.32 -3.40 3.36
C TRP A 149 -1.30 -2.75 4.31
N THR A 150 -1.71 -1.91 5.27
CA THR A 150 -0.75 -1.30 6.22
C THR A 150 -0.28 -2.29 7.28
N SER A 151 -0.93 -3.45 7.41
CA SER A 151 -0.77 -4.29 8.58
C SER A 151 -0.06 -5.63 8.34
N LYS A 152 1.25 -5.64 8.62
CA LYS A 152 1.92 -6.87 9.12
C LYS A 152 1.39 -7.31 10.52
N SER A 153 0.44 -6.56 11.11
CA SER A 153 -0.13 -6.77 12.45
C SER A 153 -1.48 -7.52 12.43
N ILE A 154 -2.07 -7.80 11.27
CA ILE A 154 -3.31 -8.58 11.22
C ILE A 154 -2.99 -10.08 11.24
N ARG A 155 -2.58 -10.56 12.42
CA ARG A 155 -3.13 -11.84 12.89
C ARG A 155 -4.52 -11.58 13.45
N LEU A 156 -5.45 -11.04 12.64
CA LEU A 156 -6.86 -11.17 12.97
C LEU A 156 -7.14 -12.65 12.90
N LYS A 157 -7.20 -13.26 14.07
CA LYS A 157 -7.68 -14.60 14.25
C LYS A 157 -9.21 -14.50 14.08
N TRP A 158 -9.66 -14.31 12.84
CA TRP A 158 -11.07 -14.32 12.45
C TRP A 158 -11.77 -15.62 12.85
N LYS A 159 -10.97 -16.66 13.12
CA LYS A 159 -11.43 -17.93 13.66
C LYS A 159 -11.87 -17.77 15.11
N MET A 160 -13.15 -18.03 15.35
CA MET A 160 -13.73 -18.11 16.69
C MET A 160 -12.98 -19.15 17.54
N PRO A 161 -12.80 -18.89 18.84
CA PRO A 161 -12.19 -19.85 19.74
C PRO A 161 -13.11 -21.06 19.87
N LYS A 162 -12.50 -22.23 20.12
CA LYS A 162 -13.26 -23.43 20.44
C LYS A 162 -13.99 -23.19 21.76
N ARG A 163 -15.23 -23.68 21.81
CA ARG A 163 -15.99 -23.76 23.05
C ARG A 163 -15.38 -24.79 23.99
#